data_AF-A0A352NRY8-F1
#
_entry.id   AF-A0A352NRY8-F1
#
_cell.length_a   1.000
_cell.length_b   1.000
_cell.length_c   1.000
_cell.angle_alpha   90.00
_cell.angle_beta   90.00
_cell.angle_gamma   90.00
#
_symmetry.space_group_name_H-M   'P 1'
#
loop_
_entity.id
_entity.type
_entity.pdbx_description
1 polymer ?
#
loop_
_entity_poly.entity_id
_entity_poly.type
_entity_poly.pdbx_seq_one_letter_code
_entity_poly.pdbx_strand_id
1 'polypeptide(L)'
;FKLGAIKRWLIEINHRIINEFCDEIRGYKMLHSIDKALDLDVANWMKIEDLRHYLMKDSYSKKSLFSRIRIASKNKNYEEVSKLQIEAEEKMSQLRHLYSTYKKNLLDI
;
A
#
# COMPACT_ATOMS: atom_id res chain seq x y z
N PHE A 1 -22.80 10.99 20.52
CA PHE A 1 -21.53 10.25 20.62
C PHE A 1 -21.15 9.50 19.33
N LYS A 2 -21.96 8.59 18.79
CA LYS A 2 -21.64 7.75 17.59
C LYS A 2 -21.21 8.53 16.33
N LEU A 3 -21.87 9.63 16.01
CA LEU A 3 -21.61 10.40 14.80
C LEU A 3 -20.27 11.17 14.85
N GLY A 4 -19.83 11.58 16.03
CA GLY A 4 -18.52 12.21 16.25
C GLY A 4 -17.37 11.21 16.08
N ALA A 5 -17.54 9.99 16.58
CA ALA A 5 -16.55 8.92 16.43
C ALA A 5 -16.33 8.55 14.95
N ILE A 6 -17.41 8.39 14.18
CA ILE A 6 -17.33 8.09 12.74
C ILE A 6 -16.62 9.20 11.97
N LYS A 7 -16.96 10.48 12.24
CA LYS A 7 -16.28 11.61 11.59
C LYS A 7 -14.78 11.62 11.89
N ARG A 8 -14.40 11.42 13.16
CA ARG A 8 -12.99 11.36 13.56
C ARG A 8 -12.27 10.21 12.87
N TRP A 9 -12.85 9.02 12.86
CA TRP A 9 -12.30 7.84 12.18
C TRP A 9 -12.07 8.10 10.68
N LEU A 10 -13.04 8.70 9.98
CA LEU A 10 -12.88 9.04 8.56
C LEU A 10 -11.78 10.08 8.32
N ILE A 11 -11.58 11.03 9.24
CA ILE A 11 -10.47 11.98 9.13
C ILE A 11 -9.13 11.25 9.30
N GLU A 12 -9.00 10.41 10.32
CA GLU A 12 -7.77 9.64 10.57
C GLU A 12 -7.40 8.77 9.37
N ILE A 13 -8.35 8.00 8.82
CA ILE A 13 -8.03 7.11 7.70
C ILE A 13 -7.59 7.87 6.45
N ASN A 14 -8.29 8.95 6.07
CA ASN A 14 -8.01 9.66 4.82
C ASN A 14 -6.80 10.58 4.89
N HIS A 15 -6.55 11.22 6.04
CA HIS A 15 -5.55 12.28 6.17
C HIS A 15 -4.32 11.88 6.97
N ARG A 16 -4.38 10.77 7.72
CA ARG A 16 -3.23 10.28 8.47
C ARG A 16 -2.81 8.91 7.99
N ILE A 17 -3.64 7.87 8.17
CA ILE A 17 -3.24 6.47 7.91
C ILE A 17 -2.84 6.29 6.44
N ILE A 18 -3.68 6.72 5.48
CA ILE A 18 -3.34 6.61 4.06
C ILE A 18 -2.07 7.40 3.71
N ASN A 19 -1.84 8.55 4.32
CA ASN A 19 -0.66 9.36 4.05
C ASN A 19 0.61 8.69 4.59
N GLU A 20 0.57 8.18 5.83
CA GLU A 20 1.66 7.40 6.43
C GLU A 20 2.00 6.18 5.54
N PHE A 21 0.99 5.45 5.03
CA PHE A 21 1.23 4.36 4.09
C PHE A 21 1.81 4.82 2.77
N CYS A 22 1.34 5.94 2.20
CA CYS A 22 1.89 6.46 0.97
C CYS A 22 3.37 6.84 1.12
N ASP A 23 3.75 7.42 2.25
CA ASP A 23 5.14 7.82 2.50
C ASP A 23 6.04 6.61 2.72
N GLU A 24 5.55 5.59 3.42
CA GLU A 24 6.24 4.30 3.55
C GLU A 24 6.47 3.64 2.18
N ILE A 25 5.43 3.57 1.34
CA ILE A 25 5.50 2.95 0.01
C ILE A 25 6.47 3.70 -0.93
N ARG A 26 6.52 5.03 -0.84
CA ARG A 26 7.48 5.84 -1.60
C ARG A 26 8.92 5.64 -1.13
N GLY A 27 9.12 5.23 0.12
CA GLY A 27 10.43 4.88 0.68
C GLY A 27 11.03 3.61 0.09
N TYR A 28 10.22 2.69 -0.43
CA TYR A 28 10.71 1.46 -1.06
C TYR A 28 11.37 1.73 -2.41
N LYS A 29 12.62 1.26 -2.56
CA LYS A 29 13.45 1.43 -3.76
C LYS A 29 14.04 0.10 -4.19
N MET A 30 14.28 -0.04 -5.48
CA MET A 30 15.05 -1.16 -6.02
C MET A 30 16.49 -1.05 -5.51
N LEU A 31 17.01 -2.14 -4.96
CA LEU A 31 18.33 -2.19 -4.31
C LEU A 31 19.35 -3.01 -5.11
N HIS A 32 18.92 -3.95 -5.95
CA HIS A 32 19.82 -4.70 -6.81
C HIS A 32 20.35 -3.83 -7.96
N SER A 33 21.59 -4.08 -8.38
CA SER A 33 22.09 -3.55 -9.64
C SER A 33 21.52 -4.34 -10.81
N ILE A 34 21.07 -3.65 -11.86
CA ILE A 34 20.47 -4.29 -13.05
C ILE A 34 21.47 -5.26 -13.69
N ASP A 35 22.76 -4.92 -13.71
CA ASP A 35 23.82 -5.71 -14.36
C ASP A 35 24.20 -6.97 -13.58
N LYS A 36 23.81 -7.05 -12.30
CA LYS A 36 24.16 -8.16 -11.39
C LYS A 36 22.93 -8.87 -10.81
N ALA A 37 21.73 -8.41 -11.17
CA ALA A 37 20.49 -8.94 -10.62
C ALA A 37 20.30 -10.39 -11.09
N LEU A 38 20.03 -11.28 -10.14
CA LEU A 38 19.54 -12.61 -10.47
C LEU A 38 18.04 -12.53 -10.80
N ASP A 39 17.54 -13.50 -11.54
CA ASP A 39 16.11 -13.59 -11.88
C ASP A 39 15.20 -13.51 -10.64
N LEU A 40 15.67 -14.07 -9.51
CA LEU A 40 14.95 -14.01 -8.24
C LEU A 40 14.87 -12.59 -7.67
N ASP A 41 15.91 -11.76 -7.83
CA ASP A 41 15.92 -10.37 -7.37
C ASP A 41 14.95 -9.52 -8.17
N VAL A 42 14.92 -9.74 -9.48
CA VAL A 42 13.98 -9.10 -10.41
C VAL A 42 12.55 -9.52 -10.07
N ALA A 43 12.29 -10.83 -9.92
CA ALA A 43 10.97 -11.35 -9.60
C ALA A 43 10.45 -10.86 -8.23
N ASN A 44 11.32 -10.77 -7.23
CA ASN A 44 10.96 -10.23 -5.92
C ASN A 44 10.60 -8.74 -6.00
N TRP A 45 11.40 -7.95 -6.73
CA TRP A 45 11.11 -6.54 -6.94
C TRP A 45 9.81 -6.32 -7.73
N MET A 46 9.54 -7.13 -8.76
CA MET A 46 8.28 -7.04 -9.51
C MET A 46 7.05 -7.27 -8.62
N LYS A 47 7.09 -8.25 -7.71
CA LYS A 47 6.00 -8.48 -6.75
C LYS A 47 5.77 -7.28 -5.83
N ILE A 48 6.86 -6.64 -5.39
CA ILE A 48 6.80 -5.41 -4.60
C ILE A 48 6.15 -4.32 -5.44
N GLU A 49 6.60 -4.11 -6.67
CA GLU A 49 6.10 -3.06 -7.57
C GLU A 49 4.60 -3.22 -7.89
N ASP A 50 4.15 -4.44 -8.17
CA ASP A 50 2.74 -4.74 -8.42
C ASP A 50 1.88 -4.39 -7.20
N LEU A 51 2.36 -4.69 -6.00
CA LEU A 51 1.65 -4.38 -4.76
C LEU A 51 1.64 -2.87 -4.47
N ARG A 52 2.74 -2.15 -4.75
CA ARG A 52 2.80 -0.69 -4.69
C ARG A 52 1.79 -0.06 -5.64
N HIS A 53 1.71 -0.56 -6.87
CA HIS A 53 0.72 -0.11 -7.86
C HIS A 53 -0.71 -0.40 -7.42
N TYR A 54 -0.99 -1.61 -6.90
CA TYR A 54 -2.31 -1.95 -6.37
C TYR A 54 -2.78 -0.98 -5.27
N LEU A 55 -1.86 -0.63 -4.36
CA LEU A 55 -2.14 0.25 -3.22
C LEU A 55 -2.36 1.71 -3.65
N MET A 56 -1.50 2.24 -4.52
CA MET A 56 -1.41 3.70 -4.76
C MET A 56 -1.73 4.18 -6.18
N LYS A 57 -1.64 3.33 -7.20
CA LYS A 57 -1.71 3.76 -8.61
C LYS A 57 -3.06 3.45 -9.22
N ASP A 58 -3.75 4.50 -9.63
CA ASP A 58 -4.93 4.37 -10.48
C ASP A 58 -4.48 4.03 -11.91
N SER A 59 -5.26 3.19 -12.59
CA SER A 59 -5.20 3.01 -14.03
C SER A 59 -6.46 3.59 -14.69
N TYR A 60 -6.51 3.56 -16.01
CA TYR A 60 -7.71 3.97 -16.75
C TYR A 60 -8.94 3.14 -16.35
N SER A 61 -8.76 1.86 -16.03
CA SER A 61 -9.85 0.92 -15.77
C SER A 61 -10.04 0.57 -14.29
N LYS A 62 -9.06 0.85 -13.42
CA LYS A 62 -9.10 0.43 -12.01
C LYS A 62 -8.58 1.53 -11.08
N LYS A 63 -9.31 1.73 -9.98
CA LYS A 63 -8.88 2.59 -8.88
C LYS A 63 -7.99 1.82 -7.92
N SER A 64 -6.93 2.47 -7.45
CA SER A 64 -6.07 1.94 -6.39
C SER A 64 -6.87 1.71 -5.11
N LEU A 65 -6.32 0.89 -4.20
CA LEU A 65 -6.98 0.63 -2.92
C LEU A 65 -7.21 1.92 -2.12
N PHE A 66 -6.24 2.83 -2.09
CA PHE A 66 -6.38 4.11 -1.39
C PHE A 66 -7.41 5.05 -2.05
N SER A 67 -7.48 5.05 -3.38
CA SER A 67 -8.54 5.77 -4.11
C SER A 67 -9.92 5.21 -3.79
N ARG A 68 -10.06 3.87 -3.72
CA ARG A 68 -11.33 3.21 -3.35
C ARG A 68 -11.76 3.57 -1.93
N ILE A 69 -10.84 3.61 -0.96
CA ILE A 69 -11.13 4.06 0.42
C ILE A 69 -11.64 5.50 0.42
N ARG A 70 -10.96 6.42 -0.29
CA ARG A 70 -11.37 7.83 -0.38
C ARG A 70 -12.76 7.99 -1.01
N ILE A 71 -13.07 7.21 -2.04
CA ILE A 71 -14.38 7.20 -2.69
C ILE A 71 -15.46 6.68 -1.74
N ALA A 72 -15.24 5.52 -1.10
CA ALA A 72 -16.18 4.95 -0.12
C ALA A 72 -16.44 5.91 1.05
N SER A 73 -15.39 6.58 1.53
CA SER A 73 -15.47 7.59 2.58
C SER A 73 -16.30 8.80 2.15
N LYS A 74 -16.06 9.34 0.94
CA LYS A 74 -16.86 10.45 0.38
C LYS A 74 -18.34 10.08 0.24
N ASN A 75 -18.62 8.83 -0.15
CA ASN A 75 -19.97 8.29 -0.27
C ASN A 75 -20.60 7.89 1.07
N LYS A 76 -19.89 8.06 2.19
CA LYS A 76 -20.32 7.66 3.54
C LYS A 76 -20.67 6.16 3.64
N ASN A 77 -20.08 5.33 2.79
CA ASN A 77 -20.23 3.89 2.85
C ASN A 77 -19.24 3.32 3.88
N TYR A 78 -19.61 3.40 5.16
CA TYR A 78 -18.74 3.05 6.28
C TYR A 78 -18.35 1.58 6.32
N GLU A 79 -19.25 0.69 5.88
CA GLU A 79 -18.97 -0.75 5.80
C GLU A 79 -17.86 -1.02 4.79
N GLU A 80 -17.97 -0.44 3.59
CA GLU A 80 -16.93 -0.58 2.57
C GLU A 80 -15.61 0.07 3.01
N VAL A 81 -15.64 1.24 3.66
CA VAL A 81 -14.43 1.85 4.23
C VAL A 81 -13.75 0.89 5.21
N SER A 82 -14.50 0.26 6.11
CA SER A 82 -13.96 -0.68 7.10
C SER A 82 -13.33 -1.90 6.41
N LYS A 83 -14.01 -2.47 5.41
CA LYS A 83 -13.51 -3.63 4.66
C LYS A 83 -12.21 -3.29 3.92
N LEU A 84 -12.20 -2.16 3.21
CA LEU A 84 -11.02 -1.72 2.47
C LEU A 84 -9.86 -1.32 3.39
N GLN A 85 -10.15 -0.80 4.59
CA GLN A 85 -9.13 -0.50 5.59
C GLN A 85 -8.42 -1.78 6.05
N ILE A 86 -9.18 -2.84 6.37
CA ILE A 86 -8.60 -4.13 6.77
C ILE A 86 -7.74 -4.68 5.63
N GLU A 87 -8.23 -4.64 4.38
CA GLU A 87 -7.46 -5.05 3.21
C GLU A 87 -6.17 -4.23 3.07
N ALA A 88 -6.22 -2.92 3.31
CA ALA A 88 -5.03 -2.06 3.22
C ALA A 88 -3.97 -2.44 4.26
N GLU A 89 -4.36 -2.74 5.50
CA GLU A 89 -3.45 -3.20 6.55
C GLU A 89 -2.78 -4.53 6.17
N GLU A 90 -3.57 -5.49 5.67
CA GLU A 90 -3.05 -6.78 5.21
C GLU A 90 -2.05 -6.62 4.05
N LYS A 91 -2.37 -5.79 3.07
CA LYS A 91 -1.51 -5.51 1.92
C LYS A 91 -0.25 -4.74 2.30
N MET A 92 -0.33 -3.80 3.23
CA MET A 92 0.86 -3.13 3.77
C MET A 92 1.76 -4.10 4.54
N SER A 93 1.20 -5.00 5.34
CA SER A 93 1.96 -6.05 6.02
C SER A 93 2.67 -6.98 5.02
N GLN A 94 1.97 -7.40 3.96
CA GLN A 94 2.55 -8.18 2.86
C GLN A 94 3.70 -7.43 2.18
N LEU A 95 3.52 -6.13 1.90
CA LEU A 95 4.54 -5.30 1.25
C LEU A 95 5.81 -5.18 2.11
N ARG A 96 5.66 -4.91 3.41
CA ARG A 96 6.77 -4.84 4.37
C ARG A 96 7.54 -6.16 4.42
N HIS A 97 6.82 -7.28 4.47
CA HIS A 97 7.44 -8.60 4.46
C HIS A 97 8.22 -8.85 3.17
N LEU A 98 7.59 -8.62 2.00
CA LEU A 98 8.25 -8.79 0.70
C LEU A 98 9.50 -7.93 0.57
N TYR A 99 9.44 -6.66 0.96
CA TYR A 99 10.60 -5.76 0.90
C TYR A 99 11.72 -6.19 1.85
N SER A 100 11.38 -6.65 3.06
CA SER A 100 12.34 -7.18 4.03
C SER A 100 13.04 -8.43 3.49
N THR A 101 12.29 -9.38 2.92
CA THR A 101 12.84 -10.59 2.30
C THR A 101 13.71 -10.26 1.10
N TYR A 102 13.24 -9.37 0.22
CA TYR A 102 14.02 -8.89 -0.92
C TYR A 102 15.36 -8.30 -0.46
N LYS A 103 15.34 -7.40 0.53
CA LYS A 103 16.55 -6.80 1.09
C LYS A 103 17.51 -7.85 1.68
N LYS A 104 17.00 -8.84 2.41
CA LYS A 104 17.84 -9.90 3.03
C LYS A 104 18.48 -10.85 2.01
N ASN A 105 17.86 -11.04 0.85
CA ASN A 105 18.37 -11.93 -0.19
C ASN A 105 19.50 -11.29 -1.00
N LEU A 106 19.66 -9.97 -0.93
CA LEU A 106 20.71 -9.27 -1.64
C LEU A 106 22.02 -9.33 -0.83
N LEU A 107 23.04 -9.94 -1.43
CA LEU A 107 24.34 -10.15 -0.79
C LEU A 107 25.23 -8.89 -0.80
N ASP A 108 24.95 -7.94 -1.70
CA ASP A 108 25.80 -6.78 -2.00
C ASP A 108 25.20 -5.42 -1.52
N ILE A 109 24.36 -5.40 -0.48
CA ILE A 109 23.79 -4.15 0.08
C ILE A 109 24.72 -3.46 1.06
#